data_AF-A0A9E5RCS5-F1
#
_entry.id   AF-A0A9E5RCS5-F1
#
_cell.length_a   1.000
_cell.length_b   1.000
_cell.length_c   1.000
_cell.angle_alpha   90.00
_cell.angle_beta   90.00
_cell.angle_gamma   90.00
#
_symmetry.space_group_name_H-M   'P 1'
#
loop_
_entity.id
_entity.type
_entity.pdbx_description
1 polymer ?
#
loop_
_entity_poly.entity_id
_entity_poly.type
_entity_poly.pdbx_seq_one_letter_code
_entity_poly.pdbx_strand_id
1 'polypeptide(L)'
;MPIEFATADTDIAKCFLVVVQLRPHLTEATFVEQVKRQQESGYRLVYLEEDRVRAIAGFRILEMLGHGRLLYVDDLVSDDSERSKGTANP
;
A
#
# COMPACT_ATOMS: atom_id res chain seq x y z
N MET A 1 -1.95 15.90 -7.41
CA MET A 1 -1.86 14.45 -7.23
C MET A 1 -0.49 14.09 -6.68
N PRO A 2 -0.20 14.44 -5.41
CA PRO A 2 1.03 14.01 -4.76
C PRO A 2 0.98 12.52 -4.42
N ILE A 3 2.12 11.84 -4.53
CA ILE A 3 2.31 10.51 -3.96
C ILE A 3 3.13 10.70 -2.68
N GLU A 4 2.62 10.21 -1.56
CA GLU A 4 3.19 10.42 -0.24
C GLU A 4 3.43 9.09 0.47
N PHE A 5 4.41 9.07 1.38
CA PHE A 5 4.64 7.93 2.26
C PHE A 5 3.69 7.99 3.46
N ALA A 6 3.02 6.88 3.76
CA ALA A 6 2.25 6.76 4.98
C ALA A 6 3.21 6.57 6.16
N THR A 7 3.42 7.63 6.95
CA THR A 7 4.40 7.62 8.06
C THR A 7 3.74 7.73 9.42
N ALA A 8 2.59 8.40 9.50
CA ALA A 8 1.75 8.43 10.69
C ALA A 8 0.63 7.39 10.61
N ASP A 9 0.11 6.96 11.78
CA ASP A 9 -1.02 6.04 11.89
C ASP A 9 -2.26 6.54 11.10
N THR A 10 -2.46 7.86 11.05
CA THR A 10 -3.55 8.48 10.28
C THR A 10 -3.39 8.28 8.78
N ASP A 11 -2.16 8.35 8.27
CA ASP A 11 -1.87 8.16 6.84
C ASP A 11 -2.13 6.70 6.45
N ILE A 12 -1.72 5.78 7.33
CA ILE A 12 -1.98 4.35 7.16
C ILE A 12 -3.48 4.10 7.16
N ALA A 13 -4.23 4.62 8.14
CA ALA A 13 -5.68 4.42 8.25
C ALA A 13 -6.43 4.88 6.98
N LYS A 14 -6.06 6.03 6.39
CA LYS A 14 -6.63 6.52 5.12
C LYS A 14 -6.55 5.51 3.97
N CYS A 15 -5.53 4.64 3.97
CA CYS A 15 -5.30 3.64 2.93
C CYS A 15 -6.23 2.42 3.03
N PHE A 16 -6.93 2.23 4.16
CA PHE A 16 -7.67 1.00 4.45
C PHE A 16 -8.74 0.68 3.41
N LEU A 17 -9.56 1.66 3.03
CA LEU A 17 -10.67 1.46 2.08
C LEU A 17 -10.21 1.01 0.69
N VAL A 18 -8.95 1.28 0.33
CA VAL A 18 -8.37 0.84 -0.94
C VAL A 18 -7.68 -0.51 -0.77
N VAL A 19 -6.88 -0.71 0.27
CA VAL A 19 -6.15 -1.97 0.47
C VAL A 19 -7.09 -3.17 0.69
N VAL A 20 -8.23 -2.95 1.36
CA VAL A 20 -9.20 -4.01 1.67
C VAL A 20 -9.86 -4.59 0.42
N GLN A 21 -9.87 -3.83 -0.69
CA GLN A 21 -10.35 -4.32 -1.99
C GLN A 21 -9.45 -5.46 -2.52
N LEU A 22 -8.15 -5.40 -2.26
CA LEU A 22 -7.19 -6.47 -2.58
C LEU A 22 -7.05 -7.49 -1.44
N ARG A 23 -7.24 -7.08 -0.19
CA ARG A 23 -7.03 -7.89 1.03
C ARG A 23 -8.29 -7.91 1.91
N PRO A 24 -9.37 -8.60 1.48
CA PRO A 24 -10.71 -8.51 2.10
C PRO A 24 -10.82 -9.08 3.53
N HIS A 25 -9.77 -9.72 4.04
CA HIS A 25 -9.75 -10.30 5.38
C HIS A 25 -9.27 -9.30 6.46
N LEU A 26 -8.78 -8.13 6.08
CA LEU A 26 -8.28 -7.13 7.01
C LEU A 26 -9.43 -6.29 7.60
N THR A 27 -9.29 -5.96 8.88
CA THR A 27 -10.03 -4.84 9.50
C THR A 27 -9.10 -3.63 9.63
N GLU A 28 -9.67 -2.42 9.72
CA GLU A 28 -8.89 -1.18 9.81
C GLU A 28 -7.88 -1.21 10.97
N ALA A 29 -8.32 -1.62 12.16
CA ALA A 29 -7.47 -1.73 13.33
C ALA A 29 -6.30 -2.71 13.10
N THR A 30 -6.60 -3.92 12.59
CA THR A 30 -5.57 -4.93 12.31
C THR A 30 -4.61 -4.50 11.21
N PHE A 31 -5.10 -3.72 10.23
CA PHE A 31 -4.30 -3.21 9.13
C PHE A 31 -3.28 -2.18 9.62
N VAL A 32 -3.70 -1.19 10.42
CA VAL A 32 -2.79 -0.15 10.94
C VAL A 32 -1.68 -0.79 11.79
N GLU A 33 -2.05 -1.67 12.72
CA GLU A 33 -1.07 -2.36 13.55
C GLU A 33 -0.11 -3.24 12.73
N GLN A 34 -0.63 -3.93 11.71
CA GLN A 34 0.19 -4.77 10.85
C GLN A 34 1.18 -3.95 10.02
N VAL A 35 0.74 -2.84 9.40
CA VAL A 35 1.63 -1.98 8.61
C VAL A 35 2.75 -1.42 9.47
N LYS A 36 2.47 -0.97 10.69
CA LYS A 36 3.50 -0.47 11.63
C LYS A 36 4.57 -1.52 11.91
N ARG A 37 4.17 -2.73 12.29
CA ARG A 37 5.11 -3.85 12.51
C ARG A 37 5.91 -4.18 11.24
N GLN A 38 5.29 -4.10 10.07
CA GLN A 38 5.96 -4.33 8.80
C GLN A 38 6.96 -3.21 8.46
N GLN A 39 6.65 -1.95 8.78
CA GLN A 39 7.52 -0.79 8.56
C GLN A 39 8.81 -0.88 9.37
N GLU A 40 8.75 -1.41 10.59
CA GLU A 40 9.93 -1.76 11.40
C GLU A 40 10.85 -2.77 10.66
N SER A 41 10.28 -3.59 9.79
CA SER A 41 10.98 -4.58 8.96
C SER A 41 11.22 -4.12 7.51
N GLY A 42 11.14 -2.82 7.24
CA GLY A 42 11.49 -2.23 5.95
C GLY A 42 10.37 -2.17 4.90
N TYR A 43 9.14 -2.52 5.27
CA TYR A 43 7.96 -2.26 4.44
C TYR A 43 7.70 -0.76 4.32
N ARG A 44 7.23 -0.35 3.15
CA ARG A 44 6.86 1.03 2.83
C ARG A 44 5.49 1.02 2.19
N LEU A 45 4.63 1.90 2.67
CA LEU A 45 3.32 2.16 2.09
C LEU A 45 3.36 3.58 1.52
N VAL A 46 3.02 3.71 0.25
CA VAL A 46 2.75 4.99 -0.39
C VAL A 46 1.31 5.03 -0.87
N TYR A 47 0.75 6.22 -0.91
CA TYR A 47 -0.60 6.45 -1.38
C TYR A 47 -0.64 7.67 -2.29
N LEU A 48 -1.63 7.65 -3.17
CA LEU A 48 -2.00 8.76 -4.03
C LEU A 48 -3.34 9.30 -3.53
N GLU A 49 -3.31 10.54 -3.05
CA GLU A 49 -4.49 11.23 -2.51
C GLU A 49 -4.90 12.38 -3.43
N GLU A 50 -6.20 12.44 -3.72
CA GLU A 50 -6.85 13.59 -4.34
C GLU A 50 -7.86 14.18 -3.34
N ASP A 51 -9.14 13.87 -3.49
CA ASP A 51 -10.19 14.08 -2.49
C ASP A 51 -10.20 13.00 -1.41
N ARG A 52 -9.75 11.79 -1.77
CA ARG A 52 -9.51 10.65 -0.91
C ARG A 52 -8.34 9.84 -1.47
N VAL A 53 -7.91 8.80 -0.76
CA VAL A 53 -6.93 7.85 -1.28
C VAL A 53 -7.53 7.12 -2.49
N ARG A 54 -6.90 7.27 -3.66
CA ARG A 54 -7.32 6.65 -4.93
C ARG A 54 -6.49 5.45 -5.32
N ALA A 55 -5.25 5.38 -4.85
CA ALA A 55 -4.38 4.24 -5.07
C ALA A 55 -3.33 4.12 -3.97
N ILE A 56 -2.84 2.90 -3.78
CA ILE A 56 -1.75 2.59 -2.84
C ILE A 56 -0.74 1.66 -3.48
N ALA A 57 0.49 1.73 -2.98
CA ALA A 57 1.49 0.70 -3.22
C ALA A 57 2.21 0.34 -1.90
N GLY A 58 2.19 -0.93 -1.56
CA GLY A 58 2.96 -1.55 -0.49
C GLY A 58 4.18 -2.24 -1.07
N PHE A 59 5.38 -1.92 -0.62
CA PHE A 59 6.61 -2.50 -1.16
C PHE A 59 7.76 -2.56 -0.17
N ARG A 60 8.79 -3.33 -0.51
CA ARG A 60 10.02 -3.50 0.26
C ARG A 60 11.24 -3.39 -0.65
N ILE A 61 12.35 -2.94 -0.10
CA ILE A 61 13.67 -3.13 -0.70
C ILE A 61 14.34 -4.28 0.03
N LEU A 62 14.65 -5.35 -0.70
CA LEU A 62 15.26 -6.56 -0.17
C LEU A 62 16.66 -6.72 -0.76
N GLU A 63 17.53 -7.43 -0.05
CA GLU A 63 18.83 -7.87 -0.55
C GLU A 63 18.95 -9.38 -0.33
N MET A 64 19.16 -10.12 -1.42
CA MET A 64 19.21 -11.58 -1.43
C MET A 64 20.54 -12.06 -2.03
N LEU A 65 21.12 -13.12 -1.47
CA LEU A 65 22.38 -13.70 -1.97
C LEU A 65 22.34 -14.06 -3.46
N GLY A 66 21.21 -14.56 -3.95
CA GLY A 66 21.05 -14.98 -5.35
C GLY A 66 20.63 -13.87 -6.32
N HIS A 67 20.11 -12.74 -5.83
CA HIS A 67 19.47 -11.71 -6.67
C HIS A 67 20.00 -10.30 -6.42
N GLY A 68 20.90 -10.11 -5.46
CA GLY A 68 21.34 -8.81 -5.01
C GLY A 68 20.18 -7.98 -4.47
N ARG A 69 20.23 -6.67 -4.71
CA ARG A 69 19.22 -5.72 -4.24
C ARG A 69 18.03 -5.65 -5.21
N LEU A 70 16.82 -5.84 -4.68
CA LEU A 70 15.57 -5.81 -5.46
C LEU A 70 14.46 -5.06 -4.74
N LEU A 71 13.51 -4.54 -5.51
CA LEU A 71 12.25 -3.99 -5.00
C LEU A 71 11.18 -5.06 -5.16
N TYR A 72 10.52 -5.42 -4.06
CA TYR A 72 9.40 -6.35 -4.04
C TYR A 72 8.11 -5.56 -3.77
N VAL A 73 7.10 -5.75 -4.61
CA VAL A 73 5.77 -5.10 -4.45
C VAL A 73 4.84 -6.10 -3.76
N ASP A 74 4.48 -5.80 -2.51
CA ASP A 74 3.53 -6.60 -1.71
C ASP A 74 2.08 -6.34 -2.19
N ASP A 75 1.75 -5.07 -2.46
CA ASP A 75 0.41 -4.60 -2.83
C ASP A 75 0.49 -3.45 -3.85
N LEU A 76 -0.33 -3.49 -4.90
CA LEU A 76 -0.52 -2.38 -5.84
C LEU A 76 -1.99 -2.38 -6.28
N VAL A 77 -2.76 -1.41 -5.79
CA VAL A 77 -4.21 -1.37 -6.01
C VAL A 77 -4.69 0.07 -6.13
N SER A 78 -5.59 0.29 -7.10
CA SER A 78 -6.37 1.51 -7.27
C SER A 78 -7.82 1.25 -6.85
N ASP A 79 -8.48 2.26 -6.29
CA ASP A 79 -9.89 2.21 -5.91
C ASP A 79 -10.78 1.87 -7.12
N ASP A 80 -11.47 0.73 -7.05
CA ASP A 80 -12.30 0.19 -8.13
C ASP A 80 -13.52 1.07 -8.47
N SER A 81 -13.91 1.98 -7.58
CA SER A 81 -15.05 2.87 -7.80
C SER A 81 -14.84 3.91 -8.91
N GLU A 82 -13.62 4.04 -9.44
CA GLU A 82 -13.30 4.89 -10.60
C GLU A 82 -12.79 4.09 -11.82
N ARG A 83 -13.06 2.78 -11.88
CA ARG A 83 -12.53 1.89 -12.92
C ARG A 83 -13.20 2.15 -14.28
N SER A 84 -12.78 3.23 -14.93
CA SER A 84 -12.82 3.42 -16.39
C SER A 84 -11.66 4.30 -16.86
N LYS A 85 -10.41 3.92 -16.53
CA LYS A 85 -9.20 4.46 -17.19
C LYS A 85 -7.91 3.63 -17.01
N GLY A 86 -8.07 2.31 -16.88
CA GLY A 86 -7.04 1.29 -17.15
C GLY A 86 -5.66 1.48 -16.51
N THR A 87 -5.42 0.81 -15.39
CA THR A 87 -4.12 0.18 -15.05
C THR A 87 -4.35 -0.93 -14.02
N ALA A 88 -3.57 -2.00 -14.15
CA ALA A 88 -3.56 -3.27 -13.39
C ALA A 88 -4.64 -4.32 -13.80
N ASN A 89 -4.28 -5.14 -14.79
CA ASN A 89 -4.63 -6.57 -14.86
C ASN A 89 -3.32 -7.36 -14.59
N PRO A 90 -3.39 -8.59 -14.06
CA PRO A 90 -2.34 -9.25 -13.27
C PRO A 90 -1.04 -9.54 -14.01
#